data_AF-A0A7Y3S720-F1
#
_entry.id   AF-A0A7Y3S720-F1
#
_cell.length_a   1.000
_cell.length_b   1.000
_cell.length_c   1.000
_cell.angle_alpha   90.00
_cell.angle_beta   90.00
_cell.angle_gamma   90.00
#
_symmetry.space_group_name_H-M   'P 1'
#
loop_
_entity.id
_entity.type
_entity.pdbx_description
1 polymer ?
#
loop_
_entity_poly.entity_id
_entity_poly.type
_entity_poly.pdbx_seq_one_letter_code
_entity_poly.pdbx_strand_id
1 'polypeptide(L)'
;MSSFRNAVVSLPGKERVARTPFGARIVIHATAAETGGAFGMWETFTPPGHGPAPHTHTRETEVFRVIRGLYRFQCGDEAFDAPVGTVVVLPPHVPHSWRNIGDEPGQMFGTVTPGGCEQMFIDIEACGADTPEKIAVIEARLGIINDITLALGSTGLQPR
;
A
#
# COMPACT_ATOMS: atom_id res chain seq x y z
N MET A 1 7.99 6.74 -19.22
CA MET A 1 7.67 5.37 -18.79
C MET A 1 7.97 4.43 -19.95
N SER A 2 8.55 3.27 -19.68
CA SER A 2 8.73 2.26 -20.74
C SER A 2 7.38 1.60 -21.02
N SER A 3 7.02 1.38 -22.28
CA SER A 3 5.82 0.61 -22.60
C SER A 3 6.09 -0.86 -22.28
N PHE A 4 5.26 -1.48 -21.43
CA PHE A 4 5.20 -2.94 -21.36
C PHE A 4 4.55 -3.48 -22.65
N ARG A 5 5.09 -4.57 -23.20
CA ARG A 5 4.66 -5.15 -24.50
C ARG A 5 4.02 -6.53 -24.36
N ASN A 6 4.16 -7.15 -23.20
CA ASN A 6 3.62 -8.47 -22.89
C ASN A 6 2.52 -8.33 -21.85
N ALA A 7 1.54 -9.24 -21.88
CA ALA A 7 0.54 -9.32 -20.83
C ALA A 7 1.21 -9.68 -19.49
N VAL A 8 0.82 -8.97 -18.43
CA VAL A 8 1.13 -9.37 -17.06
C VAL A 8 0.03 -10.34 -16.62
N VAL A 9 0.41 -11.58 -16.29
CA VAL A 9 -0.54 -12.64 -15.98
C VAL A 9 -0.39 -13.06 -14.53
N SER A 10 -1.41 -12.83 -13.72
CA SER A 10 -1.52 -13.34 -12.35
C SER A 10 -2.50 -14.51 -12.34
N LEU A 11 -1.99 -15.72 -12.12
CA LEU A 11 -2.79 -16.95 -12.15
C LEU A 11 -3.15 -17.40 -10.74
N PRO A 12 -4.40 -17.85 -10.51
CA PRO A 12 -4.77 -18.57 -9.30
C PRO A 12 -3.87 -19.78 -9.06
N GLY A 13 -3.49 -20.02 -7.80
CA GLY A 13 -2.57 -21.07 -7.37
C GLY A 13 -1.08 -20.77 -7.62
N LYS A 14 -0.76 -19.59 -8.17
CA LYS A 14 0.62 -19.10 -8.37
C LYS A 14 0.77 -17.67 -7.84
N GLU A 15 0.04 -17.36 -6.78
CA GLU A 15 -0.01 -16.02 -6.20
C GLU A 15 1.36 -15.57 -5.67
N ARG A 16 1.70 -14.31 -5.94
CA ARG A 16 2.80 -13.62 -5.24
C ARG A 16 2.27 -13.12 -3.90
N VAL A 17 2.47 -13.92 -2.85
CA VAL A 17 2.00 -13.59 -1.49
C VAL A 17 3.08 -12.80 -0.76
N ALA A 18 2.66 -11.76 -0.07
CA ALA A 18 3.48 -10.98 0.85
C ALA A 18 2.65 -10.50 2.05
N ARG A 19 3.19 -9.58 2.85
CA ARG A 19 2.47 -8.95 3.97
C ARG A 19 2.52 -7.43 3.91
N THR A 20 1.46 -6.82 4.45
CA THR A 20 1.38 -5.39 4.74
C THR A 20 2.24 -5.02 5.95
N PRO A 21 2.54 -3.71 6.17
CA PRO A 21 3.19 -3.22 7.39
C PRO A 21 2.52 -3.66 8.70
N PHE A 22 1.19 -3.87 8.68
CA PHE A 22 0.42 -4.31 9.84
C PHE A 22 0.13 -5.82 9.82
N GLY A 23 0.89 -6.60 9.04
CA GLY A 23 0.88 -8.06 9.07
C GLY A 23 -0.24 -8.75 8.28
N ALA A 24 -1.18 -8.00 7.69
CA ALA A 24 -2.22 -8.58 6.83
C ALA A 24 -1.64 -9.19 5.55
N ARG A 25 -2.26 -10.27 5.07
CA ARG A 25 -1.90 -10.95 3.81
C ARG A 25 -2.22 -10.04 2.62
N ILE A 26 -1.32 -10.03 1.64
CA ILE A 26 -1.52 -9.39 0.34
C ILE A 26 -1.19 -10.37 -0.80
N VAL A 27 -1.84 -10.21 -1.93
CA VAL A 27 -1.55 -10.92 -3.19
C VAL A 27 -1.22 -9.90 -4.27
N ILE A 28 -0.04 -9.97 -4.86
CA ILE A 28 0.44 -9.02 -5.85
C ILE A 28 0.13 -9.53 -7.26
N HIS A 29 -0.58 -8.73 -8.04
CA HIS A 29 -1.02 -9.08 -9.40
C HIS A 29 -0.15 -8.46 -10.49
N ALA A 30 0.39 -7.27 -10.28
CA ALA A 30 1.32 -6.60 -11.19
C ALA A 30 2.28 -5.69 -10.42
N THR A 31 3.54 -5.64 -10.85
CA THR A 31 4.55 -4.71 -10.31
C THR A 31 4.97 -3.67 -11.36
N ALA A 32 5.57 -2.58 -10.89
CA ALA A 32 6.20 -1.56 -11.72
C ALA A 32 7.20 -2.14 -12.71
N ALA A 33 7.97 -3.17 -12.32
CA ALA A 33 8.93 -3.83 -13.19
C ALA A 33 8.24 -4.52 -14.38
N GLU A 34 7.07 -5.11 -14.16
CA GLU A 34 6.28 -5.79 -15.19
C GLU A 34 5.51 -4.81 -16.08
N THR A 35 5.09 -3.67 -15.53
CA THR A 35 4.26 -2.66 -16.20
C THR A 35 5.07 -1.49 -16.76
N GLY A 36 6.41 -1.58 -16.78
CA GLY A 36 7.27 -0.49 -17.25
C GLY A 36 7.14 0.82 -16.44
N GLY A 37 6.70 0.68 -15.18
CA GLY A 37 6.46 1.76 -14.22
C GLY A 37 5.05 2.36 -14.28
N ALA A 38 4.16 1.86 -15.15
CA ALA A 38 2.84 2.46 -15.33
C ALA A 38 1.95 2.32 -14.09
N PHE A 39 1.90 1.14 -13.48
CA PHE A 39 1.09 0.89 -12.28
C PHE A 39 1.54 -0.37 -11.52
N GLY A 40 1.13 -0.46 -10.26
CA GLY A 40 1.17 -1.69 -9.46
C GLY A 40 -0.25 -2.10 -9.04
N MET A 41 -0.52 -3.40 -8.87
CA MET A 41 -1.85 -3.92 -8.53
C MET A 41 -1.78 -5.08 -7.53
N TRP A 42 -2.71 -5.13 -6.59
CA TRP A 42 -2.76 -6.17 -5.56
C TRP A 42 -4.16 -6.37 -4.96
N GLU A 43 -4.32 -7.44 -4.18
CA GLU A 43 -5.42 -7.63 -3.25
C GLU A 43 -4.93 -7.68 -1.81
N THR A 44 -5.62 -6.97 -0.91
CA THR A 44 -5.34 -6.97 0.53
C THR A 44 -6.47 -7.67 1.29
N PHE A 45 -6.11 -8.57 2.21
CA PHE A 45 -7.05 -9.33 3.05
C PHE A 45 -6.92 -8.89 4.50
N THR A 46 -7.91 -8.13 5.00
CA THR A 46 -7.78 -7.35 6.24
C THR A 46 -8.62 -7.92 7.38
N PRO A 47 -8.04 -8.35 8.51
CA PRO A 47 -8.81 -8.72 9.69
C PRO A 47 -9.67 -7.54 10.22
N PRO A 48 -10.74 -7.83 10.99
CA PRO A 48 -11.50 -6.79 11.69
C PRO A 48 -10.60 -5.87 12.51
N GLY A 49 -10.89 -4.58 12.50
CA GLY A 49 -10.16 -3.58 13.25
C GLY A 49 -8.75 -3.27 12.73
N HIS A 50 -8.29 -3.84 11.62
CA HIS A 50 -6.93 -3.61 11.09
C HIS A 50 -6.92 -2.67 9.87
N GLY A 51 -5.76 -2.08 9.62
CA GLY A 51 -5.48 -1.21 8.48
C GLY A 51 -4.18 -0.44 8.69
N PRO A 52 -3.66 0.26 7.67
CA PRO A 52 -2.42 1.00 7.77
C PRO A 52 -2.55 2.19 8.72
N ALA A 53 -1.45 2.52 9.39
CA ALA A 53 -1.32 3.81 10.07
C ALA A 53 -1.37 4.97 9.04
N PRO A 54 -1.63 6.21 9.47
CA PRO A 54 -1.55 7.38 8.59
C PRO A 54 -0.21 7.46 7.85
N HIS A 55 -0.28 7.61 6.54
CA HIS A 55 0.89 7.73 5.66
C HIS A 55 0.56 8.60 4.45
N THR A 56 1.60 9.00 3.71
CA THR A 56 1.51 9.85 2.52
C THR A 56 2.38 9.29 1.42
N HIS A 57 1.82 9.15 0.22
CA HIS A 57 2.60 8.85 -0.98
C HIS A 57 3.13 10.14 -1.60
N THR A 58 4.43 10.19 -1.90
CA THR A 58 5.05 11.36 -2.56
C THR A 58 4.92 11.34 -4.08
N ARG A 59 4.42 10.25 -4.65
CA ARG A 59 4.37 10.03 -6.10
C ARG A 59 3.05 9.45 -6.57
N GLU A 60 2.56 8.45 -5.86
CA GLU A 60 1.44 7.63 -6.30
C GLU A 60 0.09 8.29 -6.01
N THR A 61 -0.81 8.20 -6.99
CA THR A 61 -2.24 8.12 -6.72
C THR A 61 -2.56 6.67 -6.36
N GLU A 62 -3.23 6.46 -5.23
CA GLU A 62 -3.64 5.13 -4.75
C GLU A 62 -5.16 4.96 -4.93
N VAL A 63 -5.56 3.80 -5.45
CA VAL A 63 -6.97 3.48 -5.72
C VAL A 63 -7.31 2.17 -5.03
N PHE A 64 -8.41 2.15 -4.29
CA PHE A 64 -8.98 0.93 -3.72
C PHE A 64 -10.40 0.69 -4.22
N ARG A 65 -10.72 -0.58 -4.49
CA ARG A 65 -12.09 -1.06 -4.61
C ARG A 65 -12.40 -2.04 -3.49
N VAL A 66 -13.45 -1.77 -2.71
CA VAL A 66 -13.90 -2.68 -1.65
C VAL A 66 -14.62 -3.88 -2.26
N ILE A 67 -14.06 -5.07 -2.08
CA ILE A 67 -14.63 -6.35 -2.54
C ILE A 67 -15.48 -6.99 -1.44
N ARG A 68 -14.99 -6.99 -0.19
CA ARG A 68 -15.68 -7.53 0.99
C ARG A 68 -15.40 -6.63 2.20
N GLY A 69 -16.37 -6.51 3.11
CA GLY A 69 -16.21 -5.80 4.39
C GLY A 69 -16.70 -4.36 4.34
N LEU A 70 -16.44 -3.64 5.44
CA LEU A 70 -16.76 -2.23 5.60
C LEU A 70 -15.51 -1.50 6.09
N TYR A 71 -15.06 -0.51 5.34
CA TYR A 71 -13.85 0.22 5.66
C TYR A 71 -14.16 1.66 6.02
N ARG A 72 -13.48 2.22 7.01
CA ARG A 72 -13.43 3.67 7.22
C ARG A 72 -12.14 4.19 6.62
N PHE A 73 -12.23 5.17 5.74
CA PHE A 73 -11.10 5.91 5.21
C PHE A 73 -10.98 7.27 5.89
N GLN A 74 -9.75 7.74 6.04
CA GLN A 74 -9.40 9.11 6.35
C GLN A 74 -8.50 9.63 5.22
N CYS A 75 -8.80 10.79 4.65
CA CYS A 75 -7.97 11.46 3.65
C CYS A 75 -7.96 12.97 3.92
N GLY A 76 -6.80 13.50 4.33
CA GLY A 76 -6.73 14.85 4.87
C GLY A 76 -7.67 14.99 6.07
N ASP A 77 -8.58 15.95 6.01
CA ASP A 77 -9.57 16.22 7.07
C ASP A 77 -10.87 15.42 6.92
N GLU A 78 -11.05 14.70 5.80
CA GLU A 78 -12.29 13.97 5.51
C GLU A 78 -12.24 12.52 5.98
N ALA A 79 -13.31 12.09 6.64
CA ALA A 79 -13.53 10.70 7.05
C ALA A 79 -14.84 10.18 6.47
N PHE A 80 -14.82 8.97 5.91
CA PHE A 80 -16.02 8.35 5.35
C PHE A 80 -15.96 6.82 5.40
N ASP A 81 -17.14 6.21 5.43
CA ASP A 81 -17.30 4.75 5.36
C ASP A 81 -17.48 4.30 3.90
N ALA A 82 -16.74 3.27 3.53
CA ALA A 82 -16.69 2.66 2.21
C ALA A 82 -17.23 1.22 2.32
N PRO A 83 -18.55 1.00 2.10
CA PRO A 83 -19.11 -0.34 2.00
C PRO A 83 -18.67 -1.04 0.71
N VAL A 84 -19.03 -2.32 0.58
CA VAL A 84 -18.76 -3.14 -0.62
C VAL A 84 -19.18 -2.43 -1.91
N GLY A 85 -18.31 -2.50 -2.92
CA GLY A 85 -18.51 -1.85 -4.22
C GLY A 85 -17.99 -0.43 -4.32
N THR A 86 -17.64 0.20 -3.19
CA THR A 86 -17.05 1.55 -3.17
C THR A 86 -15.67 1.55 -3.83
N VAL A 87 -15.40 2.59 -4.61
CA VAL A 87 -14.07 2.90 -5.13
C VAL A 87 -13.59 4.18 -4.47
N VAL A 88 -12.37 4.15 -3.93
CA VAL A 88 -11.72 5.28 -3.27
C VAL A 88 -10.46 5.63 -4.06
N VAL A 89 -10.27 6.91 -4.37
CA VAL A 89 -9.08 7.43 -5.06
C VAL A 89 -8.41 8.44 -4.14
N LEU A 90 -7.18 8.14 -3.73
CA LEU A 90 -6.38 8.90 -2.78
C LEU A 90 -5.28 9.65 -3.53
N PRO A 91 -5.20 10.99 -3.42
CA PRO A 91 -4.21 11.77 -4.12
C PRO A 91 -2.83 11.65 -3.45
N PRO A 92 -1.73 11.85 -4.22
CA PRO A 92 -0.41 12.01 -3.64
C PRO A 92 -0.35 13.25 -2.75
N HIS A 93 0.60 13.26 -1.81
CA HIS A 93 0.90 14.36 -0.88
C HIS A 93 -0.19 14.69 0.14
N VAL A 94 -1.28 13.92 0.20
CA VAL A 94 -2.32 14.06 1.23
C VAL A 94 -2.24 12.86 2.17
N PRO A 95 -2.05 13.06 3.49
CA PRO A 95 -2.06 11.98 4.46
C PRO A 95 -3.37 11.21 4.43
N HIS A 96 -3.29 9.89 4.44
CA HIS A 96 -4.45 9.03 4.47
C HIS A 96 -4.21 7.75 5.27
N SER A 97 -5.31 7.14 5.69
CA SER A 97 -5.34 5.83 6.33
C SER A 97 -6.69 5.17 6.06
N TRP A 98 -6.78 3.89 6.37
CA TRP A 98 -8.06 3.20 6.38
C TRP A 98 -8.05 2.09 7.43
N ARG A 99 -9.23 1.62 7.82
CA ARG A 99 -9.41 0.51 8.75
C ARG A 99 -10.63 -0.30 8.37
N ASN A 100 -10.54 -1.62 8.43
CA ASN A 100 -11.73 -2.47 8.40
C ASN A 100 -12.51 -2.27 9.73
N ILE A 101 -13.66 -1.63 9.65
CA ILE A 101 -14.53 -1.34 10.81
C ILE A 101 -15.68 -2.34 10.94
N GLY A 102 -15.75 -3.34 10.05
CA GLY A 102 -16.65 -4.47 10.18
C GLY A 102 -16.18 -5.49 11.22
N ASP A 103 -17.03 -6.48 11.49
CA ASP A 103 -16.80 -7.63 12.37
C ASP A 103 -16.19 -8.85 11.63
N GLU A 104 -16.16 -8.80 10.30
CA GLU A 104 -15.68 -9.86 9.42
C GLU A 104 -14.41 -9.47 8.64
N PRO A 105 -13.57 -10.43 8.20
CA PRO A 105 -12.42 -10.14 7.34
C PRO A 105 -12.81 -9.38 6.06
N GLY A 106 -12.16 -8.27 5.79
CA GLY A 106 -12.35 -7.49 4.58
C GLY A 106 -11.43 -7.91 3.44
N GLN A 107 -11.75 -7.47 2.23
CA GLN A 107 -10.94 -7.61 1.03
C GLN A 107 -11.04 -6.35 0.18
N MET A 108 -9.89 -5.82 -0.24
CA MET A 108 -9.81 -4.71 -1.20
C MET A 108 -8.88 -5.04 -2.35
N PHE A 109 -9.22 -4.54 -3.54
CA PHE A 109 -8.34 -4.52 -4.69
C PHE A 109 -7.66 -3.15 -4.77
N GLY A 110 -6.34 -3.12 -4.68
CA GLY A 110 -5.52 -1.91 -4.71
C GLY A 110 -4.82 -1.71 -6.04
N THR A 111 -4.62 -0.46 -6.43
CA THR A 111 -3.81 -0.06 -7.59
C THR A 111 -3.11 1.26 -7.29
N VAL A 112 -1.87 1.40 -7.72
CA VAL A 112 -1.13 2.68 -7.69
C VAL A 112 -0.66 3.07 -9.07
N THR A 113 -0.62 4.38 -9.31
CA THR A 113 0.01 4.95 -10.50
C THR A 113 0.81 6.21 -10.13
N PRO A 114 2.08 6.34 -10.54
CA PRO A 114 2.91 5.31 -11.17
C PRO A 114 3.09 4.06 -10.27
N GLY A 115 3.62 2.97 -10.82
CA GLY A 115 3.98 1.79 -10.01
C GLY A 115 5.14 2.06 -9.06
N GLY A 116 5.33 1.18 -8.07
CA GLY A 116 6.54 1.12 -7.25
C GLY A 116 6.25 0.89 -5.77
N CYS A 117 5.11 1.39 -5.27
CA CYS A 117 4.72 1.17 -3.87
C CYS A 117 4.59 -0.31 -3.52
N GLU A 118 4.09 -1.15 -4.43
CA GLU A 118 3.87 -2.57 -4.17
C GLU A 118 5.18 -3.33 -3.84
N GLN A 119 6.33 -2.78 -4.25
CA GLN A 119 7.64 -3.31 -3.88
C GLN A 119 7.88 -3.27 -2.38
N MET A 120 7.24 -2.35 -1.64
CA MET A 120 7.30 -2.30 -0.18
C MET A 120 6.87 -3.64 0.43
N PHE A 121 5.75 -4.20 -0.03
CA PHE A 121 5.23 -5.46 0.51
C PHE A 121 6.18 -6.63 0.23
N ILE A 122 6.75 -6.66 -0.98
CA ILE A 122 7.74 -7.67 -1.39
C ILE A 122 8.98 -7.57 -0.50
N ASP A 123 9.48 -6.36 -0.28
CA ASP A 123 10.68 -6.12 0.52
C ASP A 123 10.45 -6.50 1.98
N ILE A 124 9.30 -6.14 2.56
CA ILE A 124 8.92 -6.51 3.93
C ILE A 124 8.93 -8.04 4.09
N GLU A 125 8.32 -8.75 3.15
CA GLU A 125 8.29 -10.21 3.16
C GLU A 125 9.69 -10.80 3.04
N ALA A 126 10.48 -10.33 2.06
CA ALA A 126 11.79 -10.87 1.75
C ALA A 126 12.83 -10.65 2.87
N CYS A 127 12.78 -9.51 3.57
CA CYS A 127 13.72 -9.23 4.65
C CYS A 127 13.18 -9.55 6.05
N GLY A 128 11.91 -9.97 6.18
CA GLY A 128 11.29 -10.27 7.46
C GLY A 128 11.21 -9.04 8.38
N ALA A 129 10.95 -7.85 7.81
CA ALA A 129 10.80 -6.64 8.60
C ALA A 129 9.53 -6.73 9.47
N ASP A 130 9.74 -6.72 10.78
CA ASP A 130 8.73 -6.99 11.80
C ASP A 130 8.60 -5.88 12.85
N THR A 131 9.42 -4.83 12.75
CA THR A 131 9.33 -3.63 13.60
C THR A 131 9.01 -2.40 12.76
N PRO A 132 8.32 -1.40 13.35
CA PRO A 132 8.01 -0.15 12.66
C PRO A 132 9.24 0.55 12.06
N GLU A 133 10.39 0.50 12.74
CA GLU A 133 11.63 1.14 12.28
C GLU A 133 12.23 0.44 11.05
N LYS A 134 12.23 -0.90 11.03
CA LYS A 134 12.70 -1.67 9.87
C LYS A 134 11.80 -1.42 8.66
N ILE A 135 10.49 -1.36 8.88
CA ILE A 135 9.50 -1.08 7.84
C ILE A 135 9.68 0.36 7.31
N ALA A 136 9.86 1.34 8.20
CA ALA A 136 10.08 2.73 7.81
C ALA A 136 11.32 2.92 6.92
N VAL A 137 12.39 2.13 7.11
CA VAL A 137 13.55 2.16 6.21
C VAL A 137 13.18 1.71 4.78
N ILE A 138 12.23 0.78 4.62
CA ILE A 138 11.71 0.37 3.30
C ILE A 138 10.81 1.45 2.71
N GLU A 139 9.85 1.94 3.49
CA GLU A 139 8.90 2.98 3.09
C GLU A 139 9.59 4.26 2.61
N ALA A 140 10.61 4.73 3.34
CA ALA A 140 11.36 5.93 3.00
C ALA A 140 12.04 5.84 1.62
N ARG A 141 12.54 4.66 1.23
CA ARG A 141 13.17 4.43 -0.08
C ARG A 141 12.17 4.49 -1.24
N LEU A 142 10.90 4.27 -0.96
CA LEU A 142 9.81 4.22 -1.94
C LEU A 142 8.97 5.50 -1.97
N GLY A 143 9.33 6.48 -1.13
CA GLY A 143 8.62 7.76 -1.06
C GLY A 143 7.29 7.68 -0.33
N ILE A 144 7.17 6.75 0.63
CA ILE A 144 6.06 6.67 1.57
C ILE A 144 6.50 7.39 2.86
N ILE A 145 5.71 8.36 3.30
CA ILE A 145 6.01 9.20 4.46
C ILE A 145 5.01 8.91 5.58
N ASN A 146 5.54 8.61 6.76
CA ASN A 146 4.87 8.59 8.05
C ASN A 146 5.78 9.20 9.14
N ASP A 147 5.29 9.29 10.37
CA ASP A 147 6.02 9.89 11.50
C ASP A 147 7.41 9.27 11.71
N ILE A 148 7.55 7.96 11.52
CA ILE A 148 8.82 7.24 11.70
C ILE A 148 9.78 7.55 10.56
N THR A 149 9.31 7.55 9.31
CA THR A 149 10.16 7.92 8.16
C THR A 149 10.66 9.37 8.25
N LEU A 150 9.86 10.29 8.79
CA LEU A 150 10.26 11.67 9.05
C LEU A 150 11.33 11.75 10.14
N ALA A 151 11.20 10.95 11.20
CA ALA A 151 12.23 10.84 12.24
C ALA A 151 13.55 10.25 11.69
N LEU A 152 13.49 9.29 10.76
CA LEU A 152 14.68 8.76 10.07
C LEU A 152 15.39 9.85 9.25
N GLY A 153 14.66 10.68 8.50
CA GLY A 153 15.25 11.79 7.74
C GLY A 153 15.86 12.89 8.61
N SER A 154 15.28 13.11 9.80
CA SER A 154 15.74 14.12 10.77
C SER A 154 17.04 13.73 11.49
N THR A 155 17.45 12.46 11.40
CA THR A 155 18.68 11.95 12.05
C THR A 155 19.89 11.86 11.11
N GLY A 156 19.80 12.35 9.87
CA GLY A 156 20.87 12.19 8.87
C GLY A 156 20.99 13.29 7.81
N LEU A 157 21.50 14.47 8.21
CA LEU A 157 22.45 15.33 7.47
C LEU A 157 22.72 16.61 8.28
N GLN A 158 23.60 16.53 9.28
CA GLN A 158 24.42 17.68 9.67
C GLN A 158 25.54 17.79 8.61
N PRO A 159 25.68 18.92 7.90
CA PRO A 159 26.72 19.08 6.91
C PRO A 159 28.10 19.04 7.60
N ARG A 160 29.01 18.22 7.07
CA ARG A 160 30.44 18.44 7.24
C ARG A 160 30.90 19.51 6.26
#